data_AF-A0A498JRG6-F1
#
_entry.id   AF-A0A498JRG6-F1
#
_cell.length_a   1.000
_cell.length_b   1.000
_cell.length_c   1.000
_cell.angle_alpha   90.00
_cell.angle_beta   90.00
_cell.angle_gamma   90.00
#
_symmetry.space_group_name_H-M   'P 1'
#
loop_
_entity.id
_entity.type
_entity.pdbx_description
1 polymer ?
#
loop_
_entity_poly.entity_id
_entity_poly.type
_entity_poly.pdbx_seq_one_letter_code
_entity_poly.pdbx_strand_id
1 'polypeptide(L)'
;MTAALRRSTNLTRLLQKNYITDPIGDPKLLQTQTQTHSKAYLRFPHVFRKARDYDLSPSVFSSAFSSAKSSVEAPSVSKLGFVGWYLGMIQSRPVLTKSVTAALIYTAADLSSQTLAKSSLSESYDLVRTARMAGYGMLVLGPSLHFWFNFMSKSYPKRDMFSTLKKMAMGQVLFGPTMTFAFFSLNACLQGENGGEIVARLQRDLFPTLLNGVMYWPICDFITFRFIPVHLQPLVSNGFSYLWTIYITYMAGLEKAGTTS
;
A
#
# COMPACT_ATOMS: atom_id res chain seq x y z
N MET A 1 44.47 29.85 -48.26
CA MET A 1 45.54 30.22 -47.32
C MET A 1 45.27 29.45 -46.03
N THR A 2 45.87 28.25 -45.85
CA THR A 2 47.02 27.98 -44.93
C THR A 2 46.66 28.26 -43.46
N ALA A 3 46.78 27.39 -42.46
CA ALA A 3 47.36 26.06 -42.21
C ALA A 3 46.65 25.51 -40.93
N ALA A 4 46.26 24.24 -40.78
CA ALA A 4 47.03 23.04 -40.47
C ALA A 4 47.95 23.13 -39.23
N LEU A 5 47.99 22.02 -38.47
CA LEU A 5 48.92 21.62 -37.37
C LEU A 5 48.36 21.83 -35.94
N ARG A 6 48.40 20.91 -34.98
CA ARG A 6 49.08 19.61 -34.87
C ARG A 6 48.49 18.76 -33.73
N ARG A 7 48.49 17.46 -33.98
CA ARG A 7 48.25 16.26 -33.16
C ARG A 7 49.35 16.03 -32.09
N SER A 8 49.01 15.45 -30.93
CA SER A 8 49.71 14.32 -30.23
C SER A 8 49.24 14.23 -28.76
N THR A 9 48.50 13.23 -28.29
CA THR A 9 48.88 11.86 -27.88
C THR A 9 50.08 11.70 -26.92
N ASN A 10 49.77 11.09 -25.77
CA ASN A 10 50.57 10.24 -24.88
C ASN A 10 51.75 10.85 -24.11
N LEU A 11 51.57 10.94 -22.78
CA LEU A 11 52.64 10.68 -21.82
C LEU A 11 52.13 9.79 -20.69
N THR A 12 52.25 8.50 -20.95
CA THR A 12 52.30 7.39 -20.01
C THR A 12 53.53 7.50 -19.10
N ARG A 13 53.45 6.86 -17.92
CA ARG A 13 54.56 6.40 -17.07
C ARG A 13 55.29 7.45 -16.22
N LEU A 14 54.88 7.56 -14.96
CA LEU A 14 55.83 7.61 -13.84
C LEU A 14 55.92 6.20 -13.23
N LEU A 15 57.06 5.58 -13.50
CA LEU A 15 57.56 4.30 -12.99
C LEU A 15 57.87 4.43 -11.49
N GLN A 16 57.48 3.46 -10.64
CA GLN A 16 58.26 2.25 -10.27
C GLN A 16 59.57 2.65 -9.55
N LYS A 17 59.93 2.19 -8.35
CA LYS A 17 60.10 0.83 -7.82
C LYS A 17 60.60 1.03 -6.37
N ASN A 18 60.32 0.17 -5.40
CA ASN A 18 61.32 -0.78 -4.92
C ASN A 18 60.65 -1.89 -4.11
N TYR A 19 60.93 -3.11 -4.54
CA TYR A 19 60.71 -4.39 -3.88
C TYR A 19 62.12 -4.99 -3.72
N ILE A 20 62.34 -5.82 -2.68
CA ILE A 20 63.14 -7.07 -2.67
C ILE A 20 63.59 -7.43 -1.22
N THR A 21 62.89 -8.44 -0.67
CA THR A 21 63.33 -9.69 0.03
C THR A 21 64.26 -9.69 1.27
N ASP A 22 63.71 -10.19 2.41
CA ASP A 22 64.02 -11.45 3.16
C ASP A 22 65.49 -11.82 3.58
N PRO A 23 65.79 -12.76 4.53
CA PRO A 23 64.94 -13.74 5.27
C PRO A 23 65.39 -14.16 6.74
N ILE A 24 64.73 -15.21 7.28
CA ILE A 24 65.15 -16.27 8.26
C ILE A 24 65.22 -16.00 9.77
N GLY A 25 64.43 -16.77 10.57
CA GLY A 25 64.80 -17.17 11.94
C GLY A 25 63.67 -17.49 12.95
N ASP A 26 63.01 -18.63 12.79
CA ASP A 26 62.10 -19.33 13.75
C ASP A 26 62.78 -19.74 15.10
N PRO A 27 62.13 -20.46 16.05
CA PRO A 27 60.77 -20.36 16.62
C PRO A 27 60.76 -20.53 18.17
N LYS A 28 59.66 -20.20 18.88
CA LYS A 28 59.23 -20.98 20.07
C LYS A 28 57.71 -20.97 20.23
N LEU A 29 57.19 -22.19 20.25
CA LEU A 29 55.81 -22.66 20.35
C LEU A 29 55.43 -23.02 21.79
N LEU A 30 54.12 -23.23 21.98
CA LEU A 30 53.33 -23.86 23.07
C LEU A 30 52.60 -22.85 23.96
N GLN A 31 51.27 -22.90 24.09
CA GLN A 31 50.42 -24.07 24.32
C GLN A 31 48.95 -23.77 23.92
N THR A 32 48.39 -24.41 22.89
CA THR A 32 47.43 -25.56 22.93
C THR A 32 46.10 -25.29 23.66
N GLN A 33 44.97 -25.22 22.94
CA GLN A 33 43.95 -26.28 22.87
C GLN A 33 42.64 -25.84 22.16
N THR A 34 42.34 -26.56 21.09
CA THR A 34 41.11 -26.61 20.30
C THR A 34 39.95 -27.25 21.08
N GLN A 35 38.68 -26.82 20.91
CA GLN A 35 37.56 -27.70 20.47
C GLN A 35 36.12 -27.11 20.61
N THR A 36 35.40 -27.15 19.48
CA THR A 36 33.99 -27.58 19.24
C THR A 36 32.75 -27.01 19.98
N HIS A 37 31.81 -26.53 19.15
CA HIS A 37 30.34 -26.73 19.16
C HIS A 37 29.52 -26.53 20.46
N SER A 38 28.59 -25.56 20.45
CA SER A 38 27.14 -25.84 20.48
C SER A 38 26.26 -24.59 20.36
N LYS A 39 25.13 -24.75 19.65
CA LYS A 39 24.02 -23.79 19.59
C LYS A 39 23.28 -23.76 20.93
N ALA A 40 22.98 -22.56 21.46
CA ALA A 40 21.90 -22.38 22.44
C ALA A 40 21.38 -20.93 22.48
N TYR A 41 20.15 -20.77 21.99
CA TYR A 41 19.08 -19.86 22.42
C TYR A 41 19.44 -18.46 22.96
N LEU A 42 19.18 -17.45 22.13
CA LEU A 42 18.92 -16.07 22.54
C LEU A 42 17.66 -16.02 23.41
N ARG A 43 17.85 -15.81 24.71
CA ARG A 43 16.79 -15.58 25.70
C ARG A 43 16.47 -14.08 25.74
N PHE A 44 15.36 -13.67 25.13
CA PHE A 44 14.83 -12.32 25.24
C PHE A 44 14.20 -12.09 26.64
N PRO A 45 14.49 -10.97 27.33
CA PRO A 45 13.82 -10.65 28.59
C PRO A 45 12.41 -10.11 28.37
N HIS A 46 11.44 -10.72 29.06
CA HIS A 46 10.06 -10.27 29.20
C HIS A 46 9.99 -8.92 29.93
N VAL A 47 9.49 -7.88 29.24
CA VAL A 47 9.03 -6.64 29.88
C VAL A 47 7.52 -6.52 29.65
N PHE A 48 6.75 -7.15 30.54
CA PHE A 48 5.34 -6.84 30.75
C PHE A 48 5.25 -5.71 31.76
N ARG A 49 4.70 -4.55 31.38
CA ARG A 49 4.36 -3.48 32.33
C ARG A 49 2.86 -3.25 32.37
N LYS A 50 2.27 -3.84 33.41
CA LYS A 50 1.09 -3.50 34.22
C LYS A 50 0.27 -2.27 33.79
N ALA A 51 -1.00 -2.50 33.47
CA ALA A 51 -2.02 -1.47 33.32
C ALA A 51 -2.34 -0.81 34.68
N ARG A 52 -2.71 0.47 34.61
CA ARG A 52 -3.00 1.36 35.74
C ARG A 52 -4.48 1.21 36.13
N ASP A 53 -4.74 0.69 37.32
CA ASP A 53 -6.07 0.66 37.93
C ASP A 53 -6.49 2.08 38.33
N TYR A 54 -7.70 2.48 37.97
CA TYR A 54 -8.36 3.68 38.47
C TYR A 54 -9.39 3.26 39.50
N ASP A 55 -9.08 3.45 40.78
CA ASP A 55 -10.03 3.30 41.88
C ASP A 55 -10.97 4.52 41.95
N LEU A 56 -12.26 4.29 41.70
CA LEU A 56 -13.33 5.23 42.02
C LEU A 56 -14.09 4.69 43.24
N SER A 57 -13.92 5.36 44.37
CA SER A 57 -14.62 5.09 45.64
C SER A 57 -16.13 5.32 45.48
N PRO A 58 -17.02 4.43 45.97
CA PRO A 58 -18.45 4.68 45.96
C PRO A 58 -18.90 5.28 47.30
N SER A 59 -19.65 6.37 47.26
CA SER A 59 -20.38 6.85 48.42
C SER A 59 -21.83 7.17 48.05
N VAL A 60 -22.72 6.52 48.81
CA VAL A 60 -24.12 6.89 49.10
C VAL A 60 -25.08 6.92 47.92
N PHE A 61 -25.85 5.85 47.75
CA PHE A 61 -27.30 5.84 48.01
C PHE A 61 -27.78 4.38 47.97
N SER A 62 -28.33 3.94 49.10
CA SER A 62 -28.94 2.62 49.27
C SER A 62 -30.39 2.70 48.83
N SER A 63 -30.81 1.86 47.87
CA SER A 63 -32.20 1.42 47.77
C SER A 63 -32.25 0.07 47.07
N ALA A 64 -32.77 -0.90 47.82
CA ALA A 64 -32.92 -2.29 47.43
C ALA A 64 -33.84 -2.46 46.22
N PHE A 65 -33.37 -3.20 45.21
CA PHE A 65 -34.23 -4.14 44.49
C PHE A 65 -33.39 -5.22 43.77
N SER A 66 -33.72 -6.46 44.12
CA SER A 66 -33.67 -7.69 43.34
C SER A 66 -32.42 -8.09 42.55
N SER A 67 -31.98 -9.29 42.90
CA SER A 67 -30.95 -10.12 42.28
C SER A 67 -31.21 -10.33 40.79
N ALA A 68 -30.29 -9.87 39.95
CA ALA A 68 -30.04 -10.44 38.63
C ALA A 68 -28.53 -10.36 38.36
N LYS A 69 -27.82 -11.46 38.61
CA LYS A 69 -26.45 -11.64 38.11
C LYS A 69 -26.52 -11.76 36.58
N SER A 70 -26.43 -10.64 35.86
CA SER A 70 -26.00 -10.68 34.46
C SER A 70 -24.48 -10.71 34.45
N SER A 71 -23.93 -11.90 34.31
CA SER A 71 -22.58 -12.05 33.79
C SER A 71 -22.58 -11.42 32.40
N VAL A 72 -22.01 -10.22 32.28
CA VAL A 72 -21.66 -9.64 30.98
C VAL A 72 -20.50 -10.50 30.46
N GLU A 73 -20.84 -11.62 29.85
CA GLU A 73 -19.92 -12.37 29.01
C GLU A 73 -19.50 -11.44 27.86
N ALA A 74 -18.21 -11.13 27.78
CA ALA A 74 -17.65 -10.55 26.57
C ALA A 74 -18.07 -11.45 25.39
N PRO A 75 -18.61 -10.89 24.29
CA PRO A 75 -19.07 -11.71 23.19
C PRO A 75 -17.90 -12.52 22.64
N SER A 76 -17.97 -13.84 22.84
CA SER A 76 -17.05 -14.80 22.26
C SER A 76 -16.97 -14.58 20.76
N VAL A 77 -15.75 -14.42 20.25
CA VAL A 77 -15.41 -14.25 18.82
C VAL A 77 -16.07 -15.32 17.93
N SER A 78 -16.46 -16.46 18.49
CA SER A 78 -17.16 -17.54 17.80
C SER A 78 -18.61 -17.25 17.38
N LYS A 79 -19.29 -16.22 17.94
CA LYS A 79 -20.70 -15.90 17.59
C LYS A 79 -20.87 -14.85 16.47
N LEU A 80 -19.77 -14.35 15.91
CA LEU A 80 -19.75 -13.11 15.11
C LEU A 80 -19.66 -13.35 13.58
N GLY A 81 -19.62 -14.61 13.14
CA GLY A 81 -19.56 -14.99 11.72
C GLY A 81 -18.36 -14.39 10.98
N PHE A 82 -18.36 -14.47 9.65
CA PHE A 82 -17.29 -13.91 8.81
C PHE A 82 -17.14 -12.39 9.00
N VAL A 83 -18.26 -11.67 9.10
CA VAL A 83 -18.27 -10.20 9.24
C VAL A 83 -17.58 -9.76 10.52
N GLY A 84 -17.94 -10.36 11.66
CA GLY A 84 -17.33 -9.98 12.92
C GLY A 84 -15.89 -10.45 13.06
N TRP A 85 -15.51 -11.58 12.45
CA TRP A 85 -14.09 -11.95 12.28
C TRP A 85 -13.33 -10.88 11.50
N TYR A 86 -13.87 -10.43 10.36
CA TYR A 86 -13.24 -9.40 9.54
C TYR A 86 -13.12 -8.05 10.28
N LEU A 87 -14.18 -7.64 11.00
CA LEU A 87 -14.14 -6.44 11.83
C LEU A 87 -13.10 -6.56 12.96
N GLY A 88 -12.98 -7.74 13.59
CA GLY A 88 -11.93 -8.03 14.57
C GLY A 88 -10.52 -7.97 13.97
N MET A 89 -10.35 -8.41 12.73
CA MET A 89 -9.09 -8.28 11.99
C MET A 89 -8.76 -6.82 11.66
N ILE A 90 -9.74 -6.01 11.26
CA ILE A 90 -9.57 -4.56 11.07
C ILE A 90 -9.12 -3.89 12.36
N GLN A 91 -9.60 -4.32 13.53
CA GLN A 91 -9.20 -3.71 14.81
C GLN A 91 -7.81 -4.17 15.27
N SER A 92 -7.49 -5.45 15.13
CA SER A 92 -6.23 -6.03 15.62
C SER A 92 -5.04 -5.77 14.69
N ARG A 93 -5.25 -5.79 13.36
CA ARG A 93 -4.20 -5.61 12.34
C ARG A 93 -4.69 -4.69 11.21
N PRO A 94 -5.03 -3.43 11.50
CA PRO A 94 -5.78 -2.56 10.58
C PRO A 94 -5.11 -2.39 9.21
N VAL A 95 -3.81 -2.10 9.18
CA VAL A 95 -3.09 -1.82 7.92
C VAL A 95 -3.02 -3.10 7.07
N LEU A 96 -2.62 -4.22 7.68
CA LEU A 96 -2.48 -5.50 6.99
C LEU A 96 -3.82 -5.96 6.41
N THR A 97 -4.88 -5.96 7.21
CA THR A 97 -6.22 -6.41 6.77
C THR A 97 -6.71 -5.55 5.61
N LYS A 98 -6.62 -4.23 5.71
CA LYS A 98 -7.03 -3.32 4.64
C LYS A 98 -6.19 -3.50 3.37
N SER A 99 -4.90 -3.80 3.52
CA SER A 99 -3.99 -4.05 2.40
C SER A 99 -4.33 -5.36 1.67
N VAL A 100 -4.57 -6.44 2.40
CA VAL A 100 -5.03 -7.71 1.81
C VAL A 100 -6.38 -7.52 1.12
N THR A 101 -7.31 -6.79 1.74
CA THR A 101 -8.61 -6.52 1.13
C THR A 101 -8.48 -5.68 -0.14
N ALA A 102 -7.64 -4.65 -0.16
CA ALA A 102 -7.36 -3.87 -1.36
C ALA A 102 -6.76 -4.73 -2.48
N ALA A 103 -5.83 -5.64 -2.14
CA ALA A 103 -5.25 -6.59 -3.09
C ALA A 103 -6.33 -7.47 -3.75
N LEU A 104 -7.23 -8.05 -2.94
CA LEU A 104 -8.32 -8.89 -3.43
C LEU A 104 -9.28 -8.11 -4.34
N ILE A 105 -9.62 -6.87 -3.96
CA ILE A 105 -10.50 -6.01 -4.77
C ILE A 105 -9.84 -5.66 -6.11
N TYR A 106 -8.55 -5.34 -6.11
CA TYR A 106 -7.82 -5.02 -7.35
C TYR A 106 -7.64 -6.25 -8.24
N THR A 107 -7.40 -7.43 -7.67
CA THR A 107 -7.43 -8.70 -8.40
C THR A 107 -8.79 -8.91 -9.07
N ALA A 108 -9.88 -8.75 -8.32
CA ALA A 108 -11.23 -8.90 -8.85
C ALA A 108 -11.52 -7.86 -9.95
N ALA A 109 -11.15 -6.59 -9.73
CA ALA A 109 -11.34 -5.51 -10.69
C ALA A 109 -10.61 -5.80 -12.01
N ASP A 110 -9.38 -6.29 -11.92
CA ASP A 110 -8.58 -6.62 -13.09
C ASP A 110 -9.11 -7.85 -13.85
N LEU A 111 -9.47 -8.93 -13.15
CA LEU A 111 -10.07 -10.11 -13.78
C LEU A 111 -11.40 -9.77 -14.47
N SER A 112 -12.26 -8.98 -13.83
CA SER A 112 -13.50 -8.50 -14.43
C SER A 112 -13.24 -7.58 -15.63
N SER A 113 -12.27 -6.66 -15.52
CA SER A 113 -11.82 -5.81 -16.63
C SER A 113 -11.35 -6.65 -17.83
N GLN A 114 -10.49 -7.63 -17.59
CA GLN A 114 -10.03 -8.53 -18.64
C GLN A 114 -11.21 -9.30 -19.25
N THR A 115 -12.15 -9.79 -18.42
CA THR A 115 -13.33 -10.51 -18.89
C THR A 115 -14.19 -9.66 -19.85
N LEU A 116 -14.38 -8.38 -19.53
CA LEU A 116 -15.14 -7.44 -20.35
C LEU A 116 -14.40 -7.01 -21.62
N ALA A 117 -13.07 -6.97 -21.59
CA ALA A 117 -12.25 -6.57 -22.73
C ALA A 117 -12.03 -7.70 -23.76
N LYS A 118 -12.22 -8.96 -23.36
CA LYS A 118 -12.03 -10.14 -24.22
C LYS A 118 -12.98 -10.12 -25.41
N SER A 119 -12.44 -10.38 -26.59
CA SER A 119 -13.24 -10.50 -27.82
C SER A 119 -13.72 -11.94 -28.08
N SER A 120 -13.14 -12.93 -27.37
CA SER A 120 -13.49 -14.34 -27.46
C SER A 120 -13.26 -15.06 -26.13
N LEU A 121 -14.04 -16.12 -25.86
CA LEU A 121 -13.88 -16.97 -24.66
C LEU A 121 -12.55 -17.74 -24.65
N SER A 122 -11.92 -17.92 -25.81
CA SER A 122 -10.62 -18.61 -25.97
C SER A 122 -9.42 -17.78 -25.49
N GLU A 123 -9.56 -16.46 -25.43
CA GLU A 123 -8.47 -15.57 -25.01
C GLU A 123 -8.08 -15.87 -23.55
N SER A 124 -6.78 -15.96 -23.26
CA SER A 124 -6.30 -16.28 -21.90
C SER A 124 -6.20 -15.03 -21.03
N TYR A 125 -6.28 -15.18 -19.71
CA TYR A 125 -6.06 -14.06 -18.78
C TYR A 125 -4.58 -13.72 -18.66
N ASP A 126 -4.24 -12.43 -18.65
CA ASP A 126 -2.92 -11.93 -18.27
C ASP A 126 -2.80 -11.92 -16.74
N LEU A 127 -2.34 -13.05 -16.20
CA LEU A 127 -2.13 -13.20 -14.76
C LEU A 127 -0.97 -12.36 -14.22
N VAL A 128 -0.01 -11.97 -15.07
CA VAL A 128 1.09 -11.08 -14.67
C VAL A 128 0.53 -9.68 -14.42
N ARG A 129 -0.35 -9.20 -15.29
CA ARG A 129 -1.11 -7.97 -15.07
C ARG A 129 -1.93 -8.05 -13.79
N THR A 130 -2.65 -9.14 -13.56
CA THR A 130 -3.43 -9.33 -12.33
C THR A 130 -2.54 -9.31 -11.09
N ALA A 131 -1.37 -9.94 -11.13
CA ALA A 131 -0.40 -9.91 -10.03
C ALA A 131 0.13 -8.50 -9.77
N ARG A 132 0.40 -7.70 -10.81
CA ARG A 132 0.77 -6.27 -10.65
C ARG A 132 -0.33 -5.47 -9.97
N MET A 133 -1.59 -5.68 -10.36
CA MET A 133 -2.75 -4.99 -9.75
C MET A 133 -2.94 -5.40 -8.29
N ALA A 134 -2.83 -6.69 -7.98
CA ALA A 134 -2.88 -7.21 -6.62
C ALA A 134 -1.76 -6.61 -5.75
N GLY A 135 -0.53 -6.56 -6.28
CA GLY A 135 0.63 -5.96 -5.62
C GLY A 135 0.46 -4.46 -5.36
N TYR A 136 -0.06 -3.71 -6.33
CA TYR A 136 -0.39 -2.30 -6.15
C TYR A 136 -1.43 -2.08 -5.04
N GLY A 137 -2.53 -2.87 -5.06
CA GLY A 137 -3.54 -2.84 -4.03
C GLY A 137 -2.98 -3.13 -2.63
N MET A 138 -2.11 -4.15 -2.53
CA MET A 138 -1.51 -4.57 -1.26
C MET A 138 -0.48 -3.60 -0.71
N LEU A 139 0.49 -3.18 -1.53
CA LEU A 139 1.70 -2.51 -1.05
C LEU A 139 1.57 -1.00 -1.05
N VAL A 140 0.74 -0.45 -1.93
CA VAL A 140 0.65 1.00 -2.15
C VAL A 140 -0.69 1.51 -1.69
N LEU A 141 -1.78 1.04 -2.31
CA LEU A 141 -3.08 1.66 -2.11
C LEU A 141 -3.67 1.35 -0.73
N GLY A 142 -3.63 0.11 -0.28
CA GLY A 142 -4.16 -0.30 1.03
C GLY A 142 -3.59 0.50 2.20
N PRO A 143 -2.25 0.57 2.36
CA PRO A 143 -1.61 1.41 3.38
C PRO A 143 -1.93 2.90 3.17
N SER A 144 -1.87 3.39 1.93
CA SER A 144 -2.13 4.80 1.63
C SER A 144 -3.54 5.24 2.01
N LEU A 145 -4.57 4.44 1.68
CA LEU A 145 -5.95 4.71 2.08
C LEU A 145 -6.10 4.65 3.60
N HIS A 146 -5.46 3.69 4.27
CA HIS A 146 -5.48 3.62 5.74
C HIS A 146 -4.98 4.94 6.34
N PHE A 147 -3.79 5.40 5.95
CA PHE A 147 -3.21 6.62 6.52
C PHE A 147 -3.97 7.86 6.10
N TRP A 148 -4.43 7.93 4.84
CA TRP A 148 -5.21 9.05 4.33
C TRP A 148 -6.51 9.28 5.09
N PHE A 149 -7.35 8.25 5.24
CA PHE A 149 -8.63 8.39 5.92
C PHE A 149 -8.47 8.70 7.42
N ASN A 150 -7.46 8.12 8.07
CA ASN A 150 -7.14 8.46 9.47
C ASN A 150 -6.64 9.92 9.60
N PHE A 151 -5.77 10.36 8.68
CA PHE A 151 -5.30 11.74 8.64
C PHE A 151 -6.46 12.73 8.43
N MET A 152 -7.33 12.47 7.46
CA MET A 152 -8.53 13.28 7.21
C MET A 152 -9.47 13.31 8.42
N SER A 153 -9.65 12.18 9.10
CA SER A 153 -10.47 12.12 10.32
C SER A 153 -9.84 12.88 11.49
N LYS A 154 -8.51 12.90 11.60
CA LYS A 154 -7.81 13.62 12.67
C LYS A 154 -7.83 15.14 12.42
N SER A 155 -7.58 15.55 11.18
CA SER A 155 -7.55 16.96 10.78
C SER A 155 -8.95 17.59 10.75
N TYR A 156 -9.96 16.80 10.38
CA TYR A 156 -11.35 17.25 10.26
C TYR A 156 -12.29 16.23 10.94
N PRO A 157 -12.38 16.23 12.28
CA PRO A 157 -13.13 15.20 13.01
C PRO A 157 -14.65 15.31 12.84
N LYS A 158 -15.15 16.49 12.52
CA LYS A 158 -16.59 16.72 12.32
C LYS A 158 -17.07 16.06 11.01
N ARG A 159 -18.35 15.65 10.99
CA ARG A 159 -19.05 15.11 9.80
C ARG A 159 -20.09 16.08 9.23
N ASP A 160 -19.95 17.37 9.52
CA ASP A 160 -20.77 18.41 8.90
C ASP A 160 -20.42 18.58 7.41
N MET A 161 -21.28 19.30 6.69
CA MET A 161 -21.14 19.51 5.25
C MET A 161 -19.82 20.16 4.88
N PHE A 162 -19.40 21.18 5.62
CA PHE A 162 -18.19 21.93 5.32
C PHE A 162 -16.92 21.10 5.54
N SER A 163 -16.85 20.35 6.64
CA SER A 163 -15.79 19.37 6.89
C SER A 163 -15.71 18.31 5.78
N THR A 164 -16.86 17.81 5.33
CA THR A 164 -16.96 16.80 4.27
C THR A 164 -16.42 17.36 2.94
N LEU A 165 -16.87 18.54 2.53
CA LEU A 165 -16.42 19.20 1.31
C LEU A 165 -14.90 19.50 1.33
N LYS A 166 -14.35 19.89 2.49
CA LYS A 166 -12.89 20.05 2.63
C LYS A 166 -12.11 18.76 2.41
N LYS A 167 -12.55 17.65 3.00
CA LYS A 167 -11.91 16.34 2.81
C LYS A 167 -11.97 15.91 1.35
N MET A 168 -13.11 16.12 0.69
CA MET A 168 -13.26 15.87 -0.75
C MET A 168 -12.30 16.71 -1.58
N ALA A 169 -12.22 18.02 -1.32
CA ALA A 169 -11.30 18.91 -2.03
C ALA A 169 -9.84 18.49 -1.86
N MET A 170 -9.43 18.08 -0.65
CA MET A 170 -8.09 17.52 -0.42
C MET A 170 -7.89 16.20 -1.15
N GLY A 171 -8.94 15.37 -1.24
CA GLY A 171 -8.94 14.14 -2.04
C GLY A 171 -8.64 14.44 -3.51
N GLN A 172 -9.37 15.39 -4.10
CA GLN A 172 -9.23 15.76 -5.51
C GLN A 172 -7.90 16.43 -5.85
N VAL A 173 -7.37 17.29 -4.96
CA VAL A 173 -6.17 18.09 -5.26
C VAL A 173 -4.88 17.36 -4.89
N LEU A 174 -4.90 16.52 -3.86
CA LEU A 174 -3.68 15.89 -3.32
C LEU A 174 -3.69 14.38 -3.53
N PHE A 175 -4.67 13.69 -2.95
CA PHE A 175 -4.62 12.22 -2.89
C PHE A 175 -4.84 11.57 -4.26
N GLY A 176 -5.88 11.98 -4.99
CA GLY A 176 -6.19 11.49 -6.33
C GLY A 176 -5.01 11.62 -7.28
N PRO A 177 -4.49 12.85 -7.54
CA PRO A 177 -3.34 13.05 -8.43
C PRO A 177 -2.11 12.24 -8.02
N THR A 178 -1.80 12.20 -6.72
CA THR A 178 -0.65 11.43 -6.20
C THR A 178 -0.81 9.93 -6.46
N MET A 179 -1.98 9.38 -6.17
CA MET A 179 -2.25 7.95 -6.34
C MET A 179 -2.34 7.55 -7.82
N THR A 180 -2.94 8.38 -8.67
CA THR A 180 -2.99 8.15 -10.12
C THR A 180 -1.59 8.20 -10.74
N PHE A 181 -0.75 9.17 -10.34
CA PHE A 181 0.64 9.25 -10.77
C PHE A 181 1.43 8.00 -10.32
N ALA A 182 1.30 7.60 -9.06
CA ALA A 182 1.95 6.41 -8.53
C ALA A 182 1.50 5.14 -9.27
N PHE A 183 0.20 5.00 -9.54
CA PHE A 183 -0.35 3.88 -10.28
C PHE A 183 0.27 3.74 -11.67
N PHE A 184 0.27 4.81 -12.48
CA PHE A 184 0.83 4.75 -13.82
C PHE A 184 2.34 4.53 -13.82
N SER A 185 3.07 5.24 -12.94
CA SER A 185 4.53 5.11 -12.84
C SER A 185 4.96 3.71 -12.44
N LEU A 186 4.32 3.12 -11.43
CA LEU A 186 4.63 1.77 -10.98
C LEU A 186 4.25 0.72 -12.03
N ASN A 187 3.08 0.87 -12.67
CA ASN A 187 2.69 -0.07 -13.72
C ASN A 187 3.64 -0.02 -14.91
N ALA A 188 4.08 1.17 -15.32
CA ALA A 188 5.04 1.36 -16.39
C ALA A 188 6.40 0.73 -16.05
N CYS A 189 6.92 1.02 -14.86
CA CYS A 189 8.17 0.45 -14.37
C CYS A 189 8.11 -1.09 -14.30
N LEU A 190 7.02 -1.66 -13.78
CA LEU A 190 6.82 -3.11 -13.71
C LEU A 190 6.56 -3.77 -15.08
N GLN A 191 6.30 -2.98 -16.12
CA GLN A 191 6.25 -3.43 -17.52
C GLN A 191 7.61 -3.35 -18.22
N GLY A 192 8.64 -2.84 -17.53
CA GLY A 192 9.99 -2.69 -18.08
C GLY A 192 10.17 -1.45 -18.95
N GLU A 193 9.25 -0.49 -18.89
CA GLU A 193 9.37 0.77 -19.64
C GLU A 193 10.56 1.60 -19.14
N ASN A 194 11.26 2.25 -20.07
CA ASN A 194 12.33 3.18 -19.73
C ASN A 194 11.79 4.55 -19.28
N GLY A 195 12.67 5.42 -18.76
CA GLY A 195 12.25 6.73 -18.23
C GLY A 195 11.49 7.61 -19.22
N GLY A 196 11.85 7.58 -20.51
CA GLY A 196 11.16 8.36 -21.54
C GLY A 196 9.76 7.83 -21.83
N GLU A 197 9.61 6.50 -21.90
CA GLU A 197 8.32 5.82 -22.09
C GLU A 197 7.37 6.06 -20.91
N ILE A 198 7.89 6.00 -19.68
CA ILE A 198 7.11 6.31 -18.47
C ILE A 198 6.57 7.74 -18.53
N VAL A 199 7.39 8.71 -18.91
CA VAL A 199 6.97 10.12 -19.04
C VAL A 199 5.92 10.27 -20.13
N ALA A 200 6.11 9.64 -21.29
CA ALA A 200 5.13 9.67 -22.38
C ALA A 200 3.78 9.08 -21.96
N ARG A 201 3.79 7.95 -21.24
CA ARG A 201 2.57 7.34 -20.69
C ARG A 201 1.86 8.24 -19.68
N LEU A 202 2.62 8.88 -18.78
CA LEU A 202 2.06 9.83 -17.83
C LEU A 202 1.43 11.03 -18.54
N GLN A 203 2.09 11.61 -19.54
CA GLN A 203 1.53 12.72 -20.31
C GLN A 203 0.25 12.32 -21.07
N ARG A 204 0.22 11.08 -21.59
CA ARG A 204 -0.94 10.54 -22.31
C ARG A 204 -2.13 10.27 -21.39
N ASP A 205 -1.91 9.60 -20.25
CA ASP A 205 -3.00 8.98 -19.49
C ASP A 205 -3.37 9.72 -18.21
N LEU A 206 -2.43 10.44 -17.59
CA LEU A 206 -2.64 11.04 -16.26
C LEU A 206 -3.76 12.08 -16.30
N PHE A 207 -3.66 13.06 -17.19
CA PHE A 207 -4.62 14.15 -17.27
C PHE A 207 -6.02 13.66 -17.69
N PRO A 208 -6.18 12.84 -18.75
CA PRO A 208 -7.49 12.28 -19.09
C PRO A 208 -8.11 11.46 -17.95
N THR A 209 -7.31 10.66 -17.23
CA THR A 209 -7.81 9.87 -16.10
C THR A 209 -8.32 10.75 -14.96
N LEU A 210 -7.59 11.82 -14.62
CA LEU A 210 -8.00 12.77 -13.59
C LEU A 210 -9.27 13.54 -14.01
N LEU A 211 -9.34 13.96 -15.27
CA LEU A 211 -10.49 14.68 -15.81
C LEU A 211 -11.74 13.80 -15.80
N ASN A 212 -11.65 12.56 -16.29
CA ASN A 212 -12.77 11.61 -16.25
C ASN A 212 -13.22 11.31 -14.82
N GLY A 213 -12.27 11.30 -13.89
CA GLY A 213 -12.53 11.06 -12.46
C GLY A 213 -13.21 12.23 -11.73
N VAL A 214 -13.18 13.45 -12.28
CA VAL A 214 -13.57 14.67 -11.55
C VAL A 214 -15.05 14.72 -11.15
N MET A 215 -15.92 13.99 -11.86
CA MET A 215 -17.34 13.88 -11.48
C MET A 215 -17.59 12.66 -10.60
N TYR A 216 -16.91 11.55 -10.88
CA TYR A 216 -17.11 10.28 -10.21
C TYR A 216 -16.60 10.29 -8.76
N TRP A 217 -15.35 10.72 -8.57
CA TRP A 217 -14.69 10.63 -7.28
C TRP A 217 -15.27 11.55 -6.21
N PRO A 218 -15.69 12.80 -6.50
CA PRO A 218 -16.34 13.62 -5.48
C PRO A 218 -17.63 13.01 -4.93
N ILE A 219 -18.43 12.33 -5.76
CA ILE A 219 -19.65 11.65 -5.29
C ILE A 219 -19.27 10.50 -4.35
N CYS A 220 -18.29 9.70 -4.74
CA CYS A 220 -17.76 8.59 -3.94
C CYS A 220 -17.18 9.07 -2.60
N ASP A 221 -16.38 10.14 -2.64
CA ASP A 221 -15.76 10.76 -1.47
C ASP A 221 -16.83 11.35 -0.55
N PHE A 222 -17.85 12.01 -1.10
CA PHE A 222 -18.97 12.54 -0.32
C PHE A 222 -19.66 11.42 0.47
N ILE A 223 -20.02 10.32 -0.21
CA ILE A 223 -20.66 9.17 0.43
C ILE A 223 -19.74 8.60 1.53
N THR A 224 -18.46 8.41 1.19
CA THR A 224 -17.46 7.83 2.09
C THR A 224 -17.25 8.68 3.35
N PHE A 225 -17.05 9.98 3.20
CA PHE A 225 -16.75 10.86 4.34
C PHE A 225 -17.99 11.22 5.16
N ARG A 226 -19.18 11.29 4.54
CA ARG A 226 -20.42 11.70 5.21
C ARG A 226 -21.10 10.58 5.97
N PHE A 227 -21.09 9.36 5.43
CA PHE A 227 -21.92 8.26 5.94
C PHE A 227 -21.12 7.07 6.48
N ILE A 228 -19.86 6.88 6.05
CA ILE A 228 -19.09 5.67 6.40
C ILE A 228 -18.18 5.93 7.60
N PRO A 229 -18.12 5.02 8.59
CA PRO A 229 -17.16 5.13 9.69
C PRO A 229 -15.73 4.93 9.22
N VAL A 230 -14.77 5.66 9.80
CA VAL A 230 -13.38 5.79 9.33
C VAL A 230 -12.68 4.44 9.12
N HIS A 231 -12.95 3.46 9.98
CA HIS A 231 -12.32 2.14 9.86
C HIS A 231 -12.78 1.35 8.62
N LEU A 232 -13.97 1.64 8.07
CA LEU A 232 -14.53 1.04 6.85
C LEU A 232 -14.35 1.89 5.59
N GLN A 233 -13.97 3.17 5.71
CA GLN A 233 -13.77 4.06 4.56
C GLN A 233 -12.81 3.49 3.50
N PRO A 234 -11.65 2.88 3.86
CA PRO A 234 -10.78 2.22 2.89
C PRO A 234 -11.47 1.09 2.12
N LEU A 235 -12.34 0.31 2.76
CA LEU A 235 -13.06 -0.78 2.11
C LEU A 235 -14.04 -0.22 1.07
N VAL A 236 -14.84 0.77 1.46
CA VAL A 236 -15.84 1.39 0.58
C VAL A 236 -15.17 2.11 -0.60
N SER A 237 -14.10 2.86 -0.34
CA SER A 237 -13.32 3.55 -1.39
C SER A 237 -12.68 2.58 -2.39
N ASN A 238 -12.16 1.43 -1.94
CA ASN A 238 -11.70 0.38 -2.86
C ASN A 238 -12.88 -0.24 -3.65
N GLY A 239 -14.05 -0.39 -3.04
CA GLY A 239 -15.26 -0.83 -3.75
C GLY A 239 -15.67 0.13 -4.88
N PHE A 240 -15.60 1.43 -4.65
CA PHE A 240 -15.77 2.43 -5.73
C PHE A 240 -14.68 2.30 -6.79
N SER A 241 -13.43 2.05 -6.39
CA SER A 241 -12.34 1.81 -7.35
C SER A 241 -12.62 0.61 -8.27
N TYR A 242 -13.19 -0.47 -7.73
CA TYR A 242 -13.66 -1.60 -8.55
C TYR A 242 -14.70 -1.16 -9.58
N LEU A 243 -15.76 -0.45 -9.15
CA LEU A 243 -16.82 0.02 -10.04
C LEU A 243 -16.28 0.96 -11.12
N TRP A 244 -15.36 1.85 -10.75
CA TRP A 244 -14.65 2.73 -11.68
C TRP A 244 -13.92 1.91 -12.76
N THR A 245 -13.15 0.89 -12.37
CA THR A 245 -12.44 0.01 -13.30
C THR A 245 -13.38 -0.69 -14.29
N ILE A 246 -14.53 -1.16 -13.83
CA ILE A 246 -15.54 -1.76 -14.70
C ILE A 246 -16.10 -0.73 -15.69
N TYR A 247 -16.46 0.46 -15.20
CA TYR A 247 -17.00 1.54 -16.02
C TYR A 247 -16.03 1.95 -17.13
N ILE A 248 -14.77 2.25 -16.81
CA ILE A 248 -13.78 2.68 -17.82
C ILE A 248 -13.52 1.57 -18.85
N THR A 249 -13.50 0.30 -18.41
CA THR A 249 -13.29 -0.83 -19.32
C THR A 249 -14.48 -0.97 -20.27
N TYR A 250 -15.69 -0.86 -19.76
CA TYR A 250 -16.91 -0.91 -20.57
C TYR A 250 -16.96 0.23 -21.59
N MET A 251 -16.68 1.47 -21.16
CA MET A 251 -16.66 2.63 -22.07
C MET A 251 -15.61 2.48 -23.18
N ALA A 252 -14.41 2.01 -22.84
CA ALA A 252 -13.37 1.71 -23.83
C ALA A 252 -13.80 0.62 -24.83
N GLY A 253 -14.55 -0.38 -24.37
CA GLY A 253 -15.14 -1.41 -25.23
C GLY A 253 -16.15 -0.85 -26.22
N LEU A 254 -17.00 0.09 -25.80
CA LEU A 254 -17.98 0.75 -26.67
C LEU A 254 -17.31 1.61 -27.75
N GLU A 255 -16.27 2.37 -27.38
CA GLU A 255 -15.52 3.21 -28.33
C GLU A 255 -14.90 2.36 -29.45
N LYS A 256 -14.30 1.21 -29.09
CA LYS A 256 -13.74 0.25 -30.06
C LYS A 256 -14.80 -0.22 -31.06
N ALA A 257 -16.01 -0.57 -30.61
CA ALA A 257 -17.10 -1.02 -31.48
C ALA A 257 -17.60 0.08 -32.44
N GLY A 258 -17.67 1.33 -31.95
CA GLY A 258 -18.08 2.48 -32.76
C GLY A 258 -17.08 2.81 -33.87
N THR A 259 -15.78 2.64 -33.65
CA THR A 259 -14.75 2.86 -34.69
C THR A 259 -14.70 1.79 -35.78
N THR A 260 -15.27 0.60 -35.54
CA THR A 260 -15.31 -0.51 -36.50
C THR A 260 -16.59 -0.57 -37.34
N SER A 261 -17.51 0.40 -37.15
CA SER A 261 -18.79 0.51 -37.87
C SER A 261 -18.74 1.63 -38.90
#